data_AF-A0A5B6TH90-F1
#
_entry.id   AF-A0A5B6TH90-F1
#
_cell.length_a   1.000
_cell.length_b   1.000
_cell.length_c   1.000
_cell.angle_alpha   90.00
_cell.angle_beta   90.00
_cell.angle_gamma   90.00
#
_symmetry.space_group_name_H-M   'P 1'
#
loop_
_entity.id
_entity.type
_entity.pdbx_description
1 polymer ?
#
loop_
_entity_poly.entity_id
_entity_poly.type
_entity_poly.pdbx_seq_one_letter_code
_entity_poly.pdbx_strand_id
1 'polypeptide(L)'
;MESTSQDSVAAKPEPSDLPETESLPSTSTEVEVSSETADKPSPIEPWGKPDTILAKILTEGFFHSDEVWEDAQTEKWYGLFQNKNGFYLQQTNLETERYYDPIIDEDESEKTGWKVSTSNQDTSVVLISSTDLIKSRKVEAVTLSKQEIWPGNKVTFTYKGNPYTLQATGKKKRSDAGSDYYIVSNYKLFLSTIKNGQEVKQLLVESRFFDDAMIYIRFVGDLDGDSFPDFLIDRSNDYNGSNPSLFLSTPAKNGSLLKMVGTHESVGC
;
A
#
# COMPACT_ATOMS: atom_id res chain seq x y z
N MET A 1 34.39 -14.44 -75.21
CA MET A 1 34.15 -13.01 -75.46
C MET A 1 33.79 -12.38 -74.13
N GLU A 2 34.46 -11.38 -73.58
CA GLU A 2 35.73 -10.69 -73.82
C GLU A 2 35.96 -9.86 -72.54
N SER A 3 37.15 -9.93 -71.94
CA SER A 3 38.08 -8.79 -71.81
C SER A 3 37.59 -7.63 -70.90
N THR A 4 37.97 -7.61 -69.63
CA THR A 4 39.06 -6.79 -69.01
C THR A 4 38.86 -5.26 -68.93
N SER A 5 38.73 -4.79 -67.68
CA SER A 5 39.34 -3.62 -67.01
C SER A 5 39.61 -2.32 -67.79
N GLN A 6 39.18 -1.18 -67.21
CA GLN A 6 40.09 -0.09 -66.84
C GLN A 6 39.44 0.96 -65.92
N ASP A 7 40.22 1.36 -64.91
CA ASP A 7 40.03 2.48 -64.00
C ASP A 7 40.04 3.85 -64.70
N SER A 8 39.32 4.83 -64.15
CA SER A 8 39.87 6.20 -64.05
C SER A 8 39.20 7.01 -62.94
N VAL A 9 40.07 7.65 -62.15
CA VAL A 9 39.82 8.54 -61.01
C VAL A 9 39.61 9.96 -61.54
N ALA A 10 38.66 10.72 -60.96
CA ALA A 10 38.67 12.18 -61.03
C ALA A 10 38.01 12.81 -59.80
N ALA A 11 38.57 13.94 -59.38
CA ALA A 11 38.55 14.54 -58.05
C ALA A 11 37.26 15.28 -57.63
N LYS A 12 37.17 15.46 -56.31
CA LYS A 12 36.28 16.38 -55.56
C LYS A 12 36.31 17.82 -56.08
N PRO A 13 35.22 18.57 -55.85
CA PRO A 13 35.29 19.96 -55.47
C PRO A 13 34.86 20.17 -54.00
N GLU A 14 35.69 20.90 -53.24
CA GLU A 14 35.32 21.54 -51.97
C GLU A 14 34.42 22.76 -52.25
N PRO A 15 33.38 23.02 -51.42
CA PRO A 15 32.77 24.33 -51.32
C PRO A 15 33.33 25.11 -50.12
N SER A 16 33.79 26.32 -50.42
CA SER A 16 34.23 27.37 -49.50
C SER A 16 33.10 27.90 -48.61
N ASP A 17 33.40 28.06 -47.32
CA ASP A 17 32.53 28.62 -46.30
C ASP A 17 32.14 30.09 -46.54
N LEU A 18 30.89 30.38 -46.18
CA LEU A 18 30.22 31.68 -46.13
C LEU A 18 30.51 32.40 -44.78
N PRO A 19 30.27 33.73 -44.70
CA PRO A 19 30.85 34.58 -43.66
C PRO A 19 30.12 34.53 -42.31
N GLU A 20 30.88 34.90 -41.28
CA GLU A 20 30.53 35.05 -39.86
C GLU A 20 29.26 35.89 -39.63
N THR A 21 28.36 35.38 -38.77
CA THR A 21 27.23 36.12 -38.23
C THR A 21 27.51 36.59 -36.79
N GLU A 22 27.21 37.86 -36.56
CA GLU A 22 27.33 38.59 -35.31
C GLU A 22 26.52 37.96 -34.16
N SER A 23 27.13 37.88 -32.98
CA SER A 23 26.50 37.45 -31.73
C SER A 23 25.79 38.62 -31.03
N LEU A 24 24.47 38.50 -30.83
CA LEU A 24 23.71 39.32 -29.87
C LEU A 24 23.65 38.60 -28.51
N PRO A 25 23.79 39.32 -27.37
CA PRO A 25 23.64 38.70 -26.06
C PRO A 25 22.15 38.53 -25.71
N SER A 26 21.73 37.29 -25.47
CA SER A 26 20.43 36.96 -24.87
C SER A 26 20.54 37.00 -23.35
N THR A 27 20.03 38.06 -22.73
CA THR A 27 19.81 38.10 -21.28
C THR A 27 18.50 37.38 -20.97
N SER A 28 18.58 36.11 -20.56
CA SER A 28 17.43 35.38 -20.00
C SER A 28 17.44 35.55 -18.48
N THR A 29 16.53 36.37 -17.98
CA THR A 29 16.21 36.46 -16.56
C THR A 29 15.44 35.20 -16.18
N GLU A 30 16.08 34.25 -15.50
CA GLU A 30 15.38 33.14 -14.84
C GLU A 30 14.63 33.70 -13.63
N VAL A 31 13.30 33.64 -13.69
CA VAL A 31 12.43 33.82 -12.54
C VAL A 31 12.37 32.46 -11.84
N GLU A 32 13.13 32.30 -10.76
CA GLU A 32 12.91 31.21 -9.81
C GLU A 32 11.53 31.38 -9.18
N VAL A 33 10.58 30.57 -9.64
CA VAL A 33 9.34 30.33 -8.91
C VAL A 33 9.69 29.37 -7.78
N SER A 34 9.78 29.91 -6.56
CA SER A 34 9.89 29.12 -5.34
C SER A 34 8.63 28.25 -5.22
N SER A 35 8.78 26.95 -5.49
CA SER A 35 7.76 25.98 -5.10
C SER A 35 7.75 25.89 -3.58
N GLU A 36 6.71 26.40 -2.94
CA GLU A 36 6.38 26.05 -1.56
C GLU A 36 6.42 24.52 -1.43
N THR A 37 7.28 24.05 -0.55
CA THR A 37 7.35 22.64 -0.14
C THR A 37 6.07 22.31 0.62
N ALA A 38 5.02 21.94 -0.10
CA ALA A 38 3.95 21.15 0.48
C ALA A 38 4.58 19.82 0.90
N ASP A 39 4.66 19.59 2.22
CA ASP A 39 5.07 18.33 2.82
C ASP A 39 4.28 17.20 2.15
N LYS A 40 4.93 16.49 1.23
CA LYS A 40 4.44 15.22 0.74
C LYS A 40 4.64 14.24 1.91
N PRO A 41 3.60 13.52 2.35
CA PRO A 41 3.76 12.56 3.43
C PRO A 41 4.86 11.57 3.05
N SER A 42 5.76 11.33 4.00
CA SER A 42 6.86 10.38 3.81
C SER A 42 6.30 8.97 3.54
N PRO A 43 7.00 8.15 2.74
CA PRO A 43 6.63 6.75 2.57
C PRO A 43 6.55 6.02 3.91
N ILE A 44 5.58 5.12 4.04
CA ILE A 44 5.41 4.38 5.29
C ILE A 44 6.14 3.04 5.17
N GLU A 45 7.13 2.84 6.03
CA GLU A 45 7.86 1.57 6.18
C GLU A 45 6.93 0.47 6.76
N PRO A 46 7.30 -0.84 6.71
CA PRO A 46 6.41 -1.96 7.06
C PRO A 46 5.84 -1.86 8.47
N TRP A 47 6.67 -1.35 9.39
CA TRP A 47 6.37 -1.13 10.81
C TRP A 47 6.22 0.36 11.16
N GLY A 48 6.05 1.20 10.13
CA GLY A 48 5.80 2.62 10.32
C GLY A 48 4.40 2.86 10.87
N LYS A 49 4.29 3.66 11.91
CA LYS A 49 3.00 4.08 12.49
C LYS A 49 2.49 5.34 11.78
N PRO A 50 1.16 5.56 11.71
CA PRO A 50 0.63 6.79 11.15
C PRO A 50 1.04 8.00 12.00
N ASP A 51 1.34 9.13 11.36
CA ASP A 51 1.66 10.39 12.05
C ASP A 51 0.52 10.88 12.98
N THR A 52 -0.70 10.44 12.69
CA THR A 52 -1.86 10.65 13.55
C THR A 52 -2.71 9.40 13.54
N ILE A 53 -2.85 8.76 14.70
CA ILE A 53 -3.79 7.66 14.89
C ILE A 53 -5.19 8.27 14.97
N LEU A 54 -6.03 8.00 13.96
CA LEU A 54 -7.45 8.38 13.97
C LEU A 54 -8.33 7.19 14.37
N ALA A 55 -7.87 5.97 14.14
CA ALA A 55 -8.54 4.75 14.55
C ALA A 55 -7.51 3.75 15.08
N LYS A 56 -7.87 3.02 16.13
CA LYS A 56 -7.22 1.75 16.46
C LYS A 56 -7.92 0.65 15.69
N ILE A 57 -7.17 -0.39 15.34
CA ILE A 57 -7.74 -1.57 14.69
C ILE A 57 -7.27 -2.84 15.40
N LEU A 58 -8.03 -3.92 15.23
CA LEU A 58 -7.70 -5.28 15.64
C LEU A 58 -8.23 -6.25 14.59
N THR A 59 -7.69 -7.46 14.56
CA THR A 59 -8.34 -8.61 13.91
C THR A 59 -8.78 -9.60 14.98
N GLU A 60 -9.74 -10.48 14.65
CA GLU A 60 -10.00 -11.63 15.51
C GLU A 60 -8.80 -12.59 15.49
N GLY A 61 -8.54 -13.27 16.60
CA GLY A 61 -7.40 -14.17 16.70
C GLY A 61 -6.86 -14.32 18.11
N PHE A 62 -5.62 -14.80 18.17
CA PHE A 62 -4.84 -14.95 19.39
C PHE A 62 -3.65 -14.01 19.31
N PHE A 63 -3.28 -13.43 20.44
CA PHE A 63 -2.30 -12.36 20.54
C PHE A 63 -1.51 -12.48 21.84
N HIS A 64 -0.27 -12.02 21.82
CA HIS A 64 0.55 -11.85 23.02
C HIS A 64 -0.01 -10.75 23.92
N SER A 65 0.45 -10.74 25.17
CA SER A 65 -0.09 -9.87 26.22
C SER A 65 -0.06 -8.37 25.88
N ASP A 66 0.92 -7.91 25.11
CA ASP A 66 1.21 -6.52 24.76
C ASP A 66 0.65 -6.09 23.39
N GLU A 67 0.05 -7.02 22.66
CA GLU A 67 -0.51 -6.80 21.32
C GLU A 67 -1.98 -6.37 21.38
N VAL A 68 -2.66 -6.56 22.50
CA VAL A 68 -4.01 -6.07 22.76
C VAL A 68 -3.98 -5.20 24.01
N TRP A 69 -4.48 -3.96 23.90
CA TRP A 69 -4.49 -3.05 25.05
C TRP A 69 -5.62 -3.40 26.03
N GLU A 70 -5.38 -3.21 27.33
CA GLU A 70 -6.24 -3.71 28.42
C GLU A 70 -7.72 -3.29 28.30
N ASP A 71 -7.97 -2.06 27.85
CA ASP A 71 -9.33 -1.51 27.76
C ASP A 71 -9.99 -1.68 26.39
N ALA A 72 -9.43 -2.48 25.49
CA ALA A 72 -9.94 -2.66 24.12
C ALA A 72 -11.44 -3.05 24.11
N GLN A 73 -11.87 -3.93 25.00
CA GLN A 73 -13.27 -4.37 25.12
C GLN A 73 -14.26 -3.25 25.52
N THR A 74 -13.77 -2.16 26.13
CA THR A 74 -14.61 -1.05 26.60
C THR A 74 -14.85 0.01 25.52
N GLU A 75 -14.06 -0.03 24.45
CA GLU A 75 -14.21 0.88 23.32
C GLU A 75 -15.46 0.53 22.49
N LYS A 76 -15.94 1.50 21.72
CA LYS A 76 -16.98 1.26 20.71
C LYS A 76 -16.31 0.78 19.45
N TRP A 77 -16.82 -0.29 18.86
CA TRP A 77 -16.22 -0.91 17.67
C TRP A 77 -17.18 -0.95 16.50
N TYR A 78 -16.61 -0.89 15.30
CA TYR A 78 -17.25 -1.33 14.06
C TYR A 78 -16.44 -2.49 13.51
N GLY A 79 -17.11 -3.55 13.06
CA GLY A 79 -16.48 -4.59 12.28
C GLY A 79 -16.79 -4.42 10.80
N LEU A 80 -15.77 -4.61 9.95
CA LEU A 80 -15.97 -4.91 8.55
C LEU A 80 -16.22 -6.42 8.43
N PHE A 81 -17.48 -6.77 8.17
CA PHE A 81 -17.93 -8.15 8.11
C PHE A 81 -18.25 -8.56 6.67
N GLN A 82 -18.14 -9.85 6.41
CA GLN A 82 -18.50 -10.46 5.14
C GLN A 82 -19.53 -11.58 5.35
N ASN A 83 -20.60 -11.55 4.57
CA ASN A 83 -21.54 -12.66 4.45
C ASN A 83 -21.93 -12.91 2.99
N LYS A 84 -22.91 -13.79 2.77
CA LYS A 84 -23.41 -14.14 1.43
C LYS A 84 -23.93 -12.95 0.60
N ASN A 85 -24.26 -11.83 1.24
CA ASN A 85 -24.76 -10.62 0.58
C ASN A 85 -23.65 -9.59 0.29
N GLY A 86 -22.40 -9.91 0.63
CA GLY A 86 -21.24 -9.04 0.46
C GLY A 86 -20.72 -8.47 1.77
N PHE A 87 -20.02 -7.34 1.68
CA PHE A 87 -19.36 -6.69 2.79
C PHE A 87 -20.23 -5.60 3.41
N TYR A 88 -20.09 -5.41 4.72
CA TYR A 88 -20.77 -4.35 5.44
C TYR A 88 -20.00 -3.94 6.70
N LEU A 89 -20.17 -2.68 7.10
CA LEU A 89 -19.76 -2.17 8.39
C LEU A 89 -20.94 -2.24 9.34
N GLN A 90 -20.70 -2.75 10.54
CA GLN A 90 -21.70 -2.75 11.61
C GLN A 90 -21.02 -2.51 12.96
N GLN A 91 -21.67 -1.68 13.79
CA GLN A 91 -21.25 -1.54 15.17
C GLN A 91 -21.32 -2.88 15.89
N THR A 92 -20.28 -3.23 16.64
CA THR A 92 -20.18 -4.48 17.37
C THR A 92 -19.51 -4.25 18.73
N ASN A 93 -19.53 -5.29 19.56
CA ASN A 93 -18.72 -5.35 20.77
C ASN A 93 -17.50 -6.23 20.49
N LEU A 94 -16.36 -5.81 21.04
CA LEU A 94 -15.16 -6.62 21.12
C LEU A 94 -15.28 -7.52 22.36
N GLU A 95 -14.95 -8.79 22.20
CA GLU A 95 -14.84 -9.75 23.29
C GLU A 95 -13.37 -10.14 23.43
N THR A 96 -12.86 -10.07 24.66
CA THR A 96 -11.48 -10.43 24.99
C THR A 96 -11.46 -11.45 26.11
N GLU A 97 -10.73 -12.55 25.92
CA GLU A 97 -10.51 -13.59 26.92
C GLU A 97 -9.01 -13.78 27.11
N ARG A 98 -8.55 -14.04 28.34
CA ARG A 98 -7.15 -14.44 28.56
C ARG A 98 -6.91 -15.82 27.96
N TYR A 99 -5.81 -16.00 27.26
CA TYR A 99 -5.48 -17.20 26.51
C TYR A 99 -4.03 -17.63 26.75
N TYR A 100 -3.74 -18.91 26.50
CA TYR A 100 -2.39 -19.47 26.61
C TYR A 100 -1.47 -18.88 25.54
N ASP A 101 -0.36 -18.30 25.96
CA ASP A 101 0.69 -17.72 25.13
C ASP A 101 1.87 -18.70 25.02
N PRO A 102 2.05 -19.41 23.90
CA PRO A 102 3.07 -20.45 23.80
C PRO A 102 4.51 -19.94 23.80
N ILE A 103 4.73 -18.63 23.79
CA ILE A 103 6.06 -18.01 23.87
C ILE A 103 6.42 -17.65 25.31
N ILE A 104 5.44 -17.23 26.11
CA ILE A 104 5.65 -16.72 27.47
C ILE A 104 5.20 -17.72 28.55
N ASP A 105 4.07 -18.39 28.35
CA ASP A 105 3.47 -19.26 29.35
C ASP A 105 4.17 -20.62 29.40
N GLU A 106 4.42 -21.13 30.60
CA GLU A 106 5.08 -22.44 30.78
C GLU A 106 4.15 -23.61 30.40
N ASP A 107 2.85 -23.46 30.66
CA ASP A 107 1.79 -24.41 30.30
C ASP A 107 0.40 -23.76 30.22
N GLU A 108 -0.62 -24.51 29.78
CA GLU A 108 -2.00 -24.02 29.57
C GLU A 108 -2.72 -23.54 30.83
N SER A 109 -2.15 -23.72 32.03
CA SER A 109 -2.69 -23.15 33.27
C SER A 109 -2.39 -21.66 33.40
N GLU A 110 -1.33 -21.18 32.74
CA GLU A 110 -1.02 -19.77 32.57
C GLU A 110 -1.72 -19.24 31.31
N LYS A 111 -2.19 -18.00 31.40
CA LYS A 111 -2.96 -17.35 30.32
C LYS A 111 -2.54 -15.90 30.19
N THR A 112 -1.33 -15.67 29.71
CA THR A 112 -0.80 -14.32 29.55
C THR A 112 -1.21 -13.65 28.24
N GLY A 113 -1.62 -14.42 27.25
CA GLY A 113 -2.11 -13.94 25.96
C GLY A 113 -3.56 -13.49 25.98
N TRP A 114 -4.03 -13.10 24.80
CA TRP A 114 -5.38 -12.67 24.52
C TRP A 114 -5.99 -13.47 23.39
N LYS A 115 -7.25 -13.86 23.55
CA LYS A 115 -8.14 -14.22 22.45
C LYS A 115 -9.08 -13.05 22.19
N VAL A 116 -9.13 -12.59 20.96
CA VAL A 116 -9.99 -11.50 20.50
C VAL A 116 -11.06 -12.07 19.57
N SER A 117 -12.32 -11.77 19.86
CA SER A 117 -13.47 -12.12 19.04
C SER A 117 -14.51 -11.01 19.01
N THR A 118 -15.57 -11.19 18.24
CA THR A 118 -16.73 -10.31 18.24
C THR A 118 -18.04 -11.09 18.36
N SER A 119 -19.08 -10.41 18.83
CA SER A 119 -20.42 -10.99 18.94
C SER A 119 -21.09 -11.28 17.58
N ASN A 120 -20.55 -10.77 16.47
CA ASN A 120 -21.06 -11.03 15.13
C ASN A 120 -20.66 -12.44 14.66
N GLN A 121 -21.57 -13.14 14.00
CA GLN A 121 -21.38 -14.52 13.51
C GLN A 121 -20.88 -14.57 12.06
N ASP A 122 -20.90 -13.44 11.35
CA ASP A 122 -20.34 -13.31 10.01
C ASP A 122 -18.80 -13.17 10.06
N THR A 123 -18.12 -13.45 8.95
CA THR A 123 -16.65 -13.40 8.89
C THR A 123 -16.14 -11.97 9.14
N SER A 124 -15.34 -11.78 10.19
CA SER A 124 -14.68 -10.52 10.49
C SER A 124 -13.42 -10.33 9.64
N VAL A 125 -13.32 -9.21 8.93
CA VAL A 125 -12.13 -8.82 8.16
C VAL A 125 -11.20 -7.96 9.02
N VAL A 126 -11.78 -7.00 9.76
CA VAL A 126 -11.08 -6.10 10.69
C VAL A 126 -12.10 -5.46 11.63
N LEU A 127 -11.68 -5.20 12.86
CA LEU A 127 -12.38 -4.41 13.87
C LEU A 127 -11.72 -3.04 13.94
N ILE A 128 -12.54 -1.98 13.94
CA ILE A 128 -12.11 -0.59 13.87
C ILE A 128 -12.75 0.16 15.05
N SER A 129 -11.95 0.81 15.89
CA SER A 129 -12.45 1.65 16.97
C SER A 129 -13.31 2.78 16.38
N SER A 130 -14.40 3.15 17.05
CA SER A 130 -15.34 4.17 16.58
C SER A 130 -14.64 5.51 16.31
N THR A 131 -14.98 6.12 15.18
CA THR A 131 -14.57 7.47 14.79
C THR A 131 -15.78 8.18 14.17
N ASP A 132 -15.69 9.48 13.94
CA ASP A 132 -16.76 10.21 13.22
C ASP A 132 -16.88 9.80 11.73
N LEU A 133 -15.86 9.11 11.20
CA LEU A 133 -15.75 8.68 9.81
C LEU A 133 -16.45 7.33 9.55
N ILE A 134 -16.44 6.42 10.54
CA ILE A 134 -16.92 5.05 10.35
C ILE A 134 -18.35 4.90 10.85
N LYS A 135 -19.24 4.40 9.99
CA LYS A 135 -20.67 4.22 10.30
C LYS A 135 -21.18 2.90 9.71
N SER A 136 -22.25 2.37 10.33
CA SER A 136 -22.89 1.15 9.83
C SER A 136 -23.44 1.36 8.42
N ARG A 137 -23.03 0.53 7.46
CA ARG A 137 -23.44 0.63 6.06
C ARG A 137 -23.07 -0.63 5.27
N LYS A 138 -23.72 -0.85 4.13
CA LYS A 138 -23.19 -1.79 3.13
C LYS A 138 -21.93 -1.20 2.52
N VAL A 139 -20.95 -2.05 2.26
CA VAL A 139 -19.68 -1.64 1.63
C VAL A 139 -19.55 -2.34 0.29
N GLU A 140 -19.45 -1.53 -0.77
CA GLU A 140 -19.12 -2.04 -2.09
C GLU A 140 -17.62 -2.29 -2.15
N ALA A 141 -17.24 -3.57 -2.18
CA ALA A 141 -15.87 -4.02 -2.24
C ALA A 141 -15.41 -4.26 -3.69
N VAL A 142 -14.12 -4.08 -3.93
CA VAL A 142 -13.48 -4.39 -5.20
C VAL A 142 -12.85 -5.78 -5.13
N THR A 143 -13.19 -6.64 -6.09
CA THR A 143 -12.45 -7.88 -6.33
C THR A 143 -11.22 -7.57 -7.18
N LEU A 144 -10.04 -7.60 -6.55
CA LEU A 144 -8.77 -7.49 -7.27
C LEU A 144 -8.43 -8.80 -7.98
N SER A 145 -7.74 -8.71 -9.12
CA SER A 145 -7.24 -9.90 -9.82
C SER A 145 -6.10 -10.59 -9.07
N LYS A 146 -5.39 -9.86 -8.19
CA LYS A 146 -4.35 -10.34 -7.27
C LYS A 146 -4.31 -9.44 -6.03
N GLN A 147 -4.15 -10.04 -4.86
CA GLN A 147 -3.99 -9.36 -3.57
C GLN A 147 -2.51 -9.13 -3.21
N GLU A 148 -1.62 -9.99 -3.70
CA GLU A 148 -0.17 -9.78 -3.67
C GLU A 148 0.32 -9.20 -4.98
N ILE A 149 0.96 -8.04 -4.91
CA ILE A 149 1.47 -7.35 -6.11
C ILE A 149 2.98 -7.40 -6.05
N TRP A 150 3.55 -8.36 -6.78
CA TRP A 150 4.98 -8.59 -6.87
C TRP A 150 5.71 -7.48 -7.66
N PRO A 151 7.00 -7.21 -7.39
CA PRO A 151 7.78 -6.24 -8.16
C PRO A 151 7.67 -6.43 -9.68
N GLY A 152 7.35 -5.34 -10.38
CA GLY A 152 7.14 -5.33 -11.84
C GLY A 152 5.70 -5.60 -12.27
N ASN A 153 4.83 -6.02 -11.35
CA ASN A 153 3.42 -6.26 -11.63
C ASN A 153 2.57 -5.00 -11.41
N LYS A 154 1.44 -4.96 -12.12
CA LYS A 154 0.36 -3.98 -11.95
C LYS A 154 -0.99 -4.67 -11.86
N VAL A 155 -1.88 -4.12 -11.05
CA VAL A 155 -3.29 -4.52 -10.94
C VAL A 155 -4.13 -3.27 -11.18
N THR A 156 -5.03 -3.34 -12.15
CA THR A 156 -5.97 -2.25 -12.45
C THR A 156 -7.36 -2.63 -11.98
N PHE A 157 -8.09 -1.68 -11.42
CA PHE A 157 -9.49 -1.84 -11.05
C PHE A 157 -10.25 -0.54 -11.28
N THR A 158 -11.58 -0.64 -11.35
CA THR A 158 -12.46 0.53 -11.46
C THR A 158 -13.28 0.61 -10.18
N TYR A 159 -13.40 1.81 -9.61
CA TYR A 159 -14.29 2.07 -8.48
C TYR A 159 -15.19 3.26 -8.79
N LYS A 160 -16.51 3.05 -8.74
CA LYS A 160 -17.53 4.07 -9.07
C LYS A 160 -17.21 4.82 -10.38
N GLY A 161 -16.75 4.09 -11.41
CA GLY A 161 -16.41 4.62 -12.73
C GLY A 161 -15.01 5.21 -12.89
N ASN A 162 -14.24 5.37 -11.81
CA ASN A 162 -12.88 5.90 -11.86
C ASN A 162 -11.83 4.77 -11.93
N PRO A 163 -10.84 4.85 -12.84
CA PRO A 163 -9.79 3.85 -12.94
C PRO A 163 -8.71 4.06 -11.87
N TYR A 164 -8.25 2.97 -11.29
CA TYR A 164 -7.15 2.92 -10.34
C TYR A 164 -6.12 1.87 -10.79
N THR A 165 -4.85 2.14 -10.51
CA THR A 165 -3.76 1.20 -10.74
C THR A 165 -2.95 1.04 -9.46
N LEU A 166 -2.82 -0.20 -9.01
CA LEU A 166 -1.82 -0.60 -8.04
C LEU A 166 -0.59 -1.10 -8.80
N GLN A 167 0.59 -0.62 -8.44
CA GLN A 167 1.84 -0.99 -9.09
C GLN A 167 2.92 -1.22 -8.05
N ALA A 168 3.61 -2.36 -8.15
CA ALA A 168 4.74 -2.66 -7.30
C ALA A 168 6.07 -2.51 -8.06
N THR A 169 7.05 -1.94 -7.38
CA THR A 169 8.45 -1.85 -7.83
C THR A 169 9.37 -2.47 -6.78
N GLY A 170 10.60 -2.76 -7.17
CA GLY A 170 11.61 -3.36 -6.29
C GLY A 170 12.48 -4.36 -7.05
N LYS A 171 13.33 -5.07 -6.32
CA LYS A 171 14.15 -6.15 -6.84
C LYS A 171 13.52 -7.49 -6.49
N LYS A 172 13.57 -8.43 -7.43
CA LYS A 172 13.13 -9.81 -7.25
C LYS A 172 14.21 -10.74 -7.81
N LYS A 173 14.76 -11.61 -6.98
CA LYS A 173 15.75 -12.63 -7.37
C LYS A 173 15.31 -14.00 -6.85
N ARG A 174 15.60 -15.08 -7.58
CA ARG A 174 15.45 -16.43 -6.99
C ARG A 174 16.48 -16.58 -5.86
N SER A 175 16.16 -17.35 -4.80
CA SER A 175 17.15 -17.61 -3.74
C SER A 175 18.36 -18.33 -4.31
N ASP A 176 18.10 -19.36 -5.12
CA ASP A 176 19.10 -20.25 -5.69
C ASP A 176 18.73 -20.69 -7.11
N ALA A 177 19.70 -21.21 -7.85
CA ALA A 177 19.46 -21.77 -9.17
C ALA A 177 18.54 -23.00 -9.06
N GLY A 178 17.33 -22.90 -9.63
CA GLY A 178 16.32 -23.95 -9.59
C GLY A 178 15.31 -23.86 -8.44
N SER A 179 15.46 -22.89 -7.53
CA SER A 179 14.47 -22.62 -6.48
C SER A 179 13.30 -21.80 -7.03
N ASP A 180 12.07 -22.17 -6.68
CA ASP A 180 10.86 -21.37 -6.95
C ASP A 180 10.61 -20.29 -5.89
N TYR A 181 11.48 -20.21 -4.89
CA TYR A 181 11.44 -19.18 -3.87
C TYR A 181 12.15 -17.89 -4.36
N TYR A 182 11.51 -16.74 -4.11
CA TYR A 182 11.99 -15.43 -4.53
C TYR A 182 12.27 -14.52 -3.34
N ILE A 183 13.46 -13.94 -3.33
CA ILE A 183 13.84 -12.87 -2.41
C ILE A 183 13.44 -11.53 -3.04
N VAL A 184 12.62 -10.78 -2.32
CA VAL A 184 12.20 -9.42 -2.66
C VAL A 184 12.97 -8.41 -1.81
N SER A 185 13.38 -7.29 -2.40
CA SER A 185 14.02 -6.19 -1.66
C SER A 185 13.72 -4.84 -2.31
N ASN A 186 13.80 -3.76 -1.51
CA ASN A 186 13.49 -2.39 -1.93
C ASN A 186 12.10 -2.29 -2.59
N TYR A 187 11.13 -2.98 -2.00
CA TYR A 187 9.76 -3.01 -2.46
C TYR A 187 9.09 -1.66 -2.24
N LYS A 188 8.30 -1.23 -3.22
CA LYS A 188 7.39 -0.09 -3.09
C LYS A 188 6.07 -0.41 -3.77
N LEU A 189 4.95 -0.20 -3.07
CA LEU A 189 3.60 -0.30 -3.61
C LEU A 189 3.02 1.09 -3.84
N PHE A 190 2.64 1.38 -5.08
CA PHE A 190 2.01 2.63 -5.45
C PHE A 190 0.54 2.44 -5.81
N LEU A 191 -0.28 3.43 -5.50
CA LEU A 191 -1.62 3.61 -6.03
C LEU A 191 -1.62 4.84 -6.94
N SER A 192 -2.16 4.71 -8.15
CA SER A 192 -2.42 5.86 -9.01
C SER A 192 -3.84 5.88 -9.57
N THR A 193 -4.31 7.08 -9.89
CA THR A 193 -5.59 7.35 -10.54
C THR A 193 -5.51 8.68 -11.29
N ILE A 194 -6.57 9.03 -12.03
CA ILE A 194 -6.70 10.33 -12.67
C ILE A 194 -7.65 11.19 -11.83
N LYS A 195 -7.15 12.30 -11.27
CA LYS A 195 -7.97 13.34 -10.63
C LYS A 195 -7.89 14.61 -11.46
N ASN A 196 -9.03 15.18 -11.83
CA ASN A 196 -9.12 16.42 -12.62
C ASN A 196 -8.25 16.40 -13.90
N GLY A 197 -8.19 15.25 -14.59
CA GLY A 197 -7.41 15.08 -15.82
C GLY A 197 -5.90 14.89 -15.62
N GLN A 198 -5.41 14.87 -14.39
CA GLN A 198 -3.99 14.64 -14.07
C GLN A 198 -3.79 13.31 -13.34
N GLU A 199 -2.68 12.62 -13.65
CA GLU A 199 -2.28 11.44 -12.89
C GLU A 199 -1.84 11.86 -11.49
N VAL A 200 -2.49 11.27 -10.49
CA VAL A 200 -2.07 11.33 -9.09
C VAL A 200 -1.51 9.97 -8.74
N LYS A 201 -0.27 9.93 -8.26
CA LYS A 201 0.42 8.72 -7.83
C LYS A 201 0.90 8.88 -6.40
N GLN A 202 0.54 7.94 -5.54
CA GLN A 202 0.92 7.90 -4.13
C GLN A 202 1.67 6.59 -3.82
N LEU A 203 2.72 6.68 -3.02
CA LEU A 203 3.40 5.54 -2.40
C LEU A 203 2.62 5.14 -1.14
N LEU A 204 2.16 3.89 -1.06
CA LEU A 204 1.40 3.38 0.08
C LEU A 204 2.26 2.59 1.06
N VAL A 205 3.17 1.76 0.55
CA VAL A 205 4.02 0.88 1.36
C VAL A 205 5.43 0.87 0.77
N GLU A 206 6.43 0.97 1.63
CA GLU A 206 7.84 0.71 1.29
C GLU A 206 8.41 -0.36 2.22
N SER A 207 9.21 -1.28 1.69
CA SER A 207 9.92 -2.28 2.49
C SER A 207 11.30 -2.55 1.91
N ARG A 208 12.34 -2.51 2.74
CA ARG A 208 13.72 -2.73 2.28
C ARG A 208 14.04 -4.22 2.10
N PHE A 209 13.49 -5.07 2.96
CA PHE A 209 13.73 -6.51 3.00
C PHE A 209 12.45 -7.26 3.38
N PHE A 210 12.40 -8.54 3.04
CA PHE A 210 11.34 -9.46 3.43
C PHE A 210 11.97 -10.74 3.98
N ASP A 211 11.27 -11.36 4.92
CA ASP A 211 11.52 -12.69 5.44
C ASP A 211 10.24 -13.51 5.28
N ASP A 212 10.16 -14.31 4.21
CA ASP A 212 9.07 -15.25 3.91
C ASP A 212 7.62 -14.70 3.91
N ALA A 213 7.43 -13.38 3.90
CA ALA A 213 6.14 -12.71 3.77
C ALA A 213 6.09 -11.75 2.58
N MET A 214 4.89 -11.39 2.15
CA MET A 214 4.67 -10.39 1.10
C MET A 214 3.51 -9.47 1.49
N ILE A 215 3.59 -8.21 1.06
CA ILE A 215 2.51 -7.24 1.28
C ILE A 215 1.21 -7.76 0.63
N TYR A 216 0.14 -7.80 1.43
CA TYR A 216 -1.13 -8.39 1.04
C TYR A 216 -2.27 -7.38 1.17
N ILE A 217 -3.01 -7.14 0.10
CA ILE A 217 -4.19 -6.27 0.13
C ILE A 217 -5.39 -7.08 0.63
N ARG A 218 -5.74 -6.87 1.90
CA ARG A 218 -6.85 -7.59 2.58
C ARG A 218 -8.22 -7.09 2.12
N PHE A 219 -8.35 -5.80 1.83
CA PHE A 219 -9.62 -5.20 1.42
C PHE A 219 -9.44 -3.93 0.60
N VAL A 220 -10.38 -3.70 -0.33
CA VAL A 220 -10.56 -2.42 -1.06
C VAL A 220 -12.05 -2.09 -1.16
N GLY A 221 -12.45 -0.91 -0.71
CA GLY A 221 -13.85 -0.43 -0.77
C GLY A 221 -14.08 0.82 0.08
N ASP A 222 -15.23 1.48 -0.06
CA ASP A 222 -15.60 2.74 0.63
C ASP A 222 -16.09 2.48 2.07
N LEU A 223 -15.18 2.59 3.03
CA LEU A 223 -15.40 2.38 4.46
C LEU A 223 -15.89 3.64 5.17
N ASP A 224 -15.45 4.83 4.73
CA ASP A 224 -15.72 6.10 5.43
C ASP A 224 -16.87 6.95 4.83
N GLY A 225 -17.44 6.55 3.69
CA GLY A 225 -18.63 7.19 3.14
C GLY A 225 -18.40 8.18 2.01
N ASP A 226 -17.17 8.45 1.61
CA ASP A 226 -16.85 9.55 0.70
C ASP A 226 -16.89 9.19 -0.80
N SER A 227 -17.21 7.93 -1.13
CA SER A 227 -17.23 7.38 -2.49
C SER A 227 -15.88 7.20 -3.18
N PHE A 228 -14.77 7.26 -2.44
CA PHE A 228 -13.45 6.83 -2.87
C PHE A 228 -13.10 5.46 -2.24
N PRO A 229 -12.20 4.69 -2.87
CA PRO A 229 -11.83 3.39 -2.33
C PRO A 229 -10.85 3.55 -1.16
N ASP A 230 -11.18 2.98 -0.01
CA ASP A 230 -10.31 2.78 1.14
C ASP A 230 -9.63 1.42 1.09
N PHE A 231 -8.58 1.24 1.90
CA PHE A 231 -7.75 0.04 1.86
C PHE A 231 -7.48 -0.52 3.25
N LEU A 232 -7.53 -1.85 3.37
CA LEU A 232 -6.87 -2.59 4.43
C LEU A 232 -5.70 -3.33 3.79
N ILE A 233 -4.48 -2.99 4.20
CA ILE A 233 -3.25 -3.59 3.68
C ILE A 233 -2.52 -4.24 4.84
N ASP A 234 -2.20 -5.52 4.71
CA ASP A 234 -1.20 -6.14 5.55
C ASP A 234 0.18 -5.77 5.03
N ARG A 235 0.92 -5.04 5.85
CA ARG A 235 2.26 -4.55 5.49
C ARG A 235 3.39 -5.44 6.00
N SER A 236 3.06 -6.60 6.56
CA SER A 236 4.05 -7.52 7.13
C SER A 236 5.12 -7.86 6.11
N ASN A 237 6.36 -7.78 6.55
CA ASN A 237 7.52 -8.22 5.80
C ASN A 237 8.23 -9.39 6.47
N ASP A 238 7.63 -10.00 7.49
CA ASP A 238 8.12 -11.15 8.23
C ASP A 238 7.01 -12.21 8.32
N TYR A 239 7.34 -13.48 8.12
CA TYR A 239 6.42 -14.61 8.16
C TYR A 239 5.78 -14.82 9.54
N ASN A 240 6.46 -14.39 10.60
CA ASN A 240 5.95 -14.47 11.95
C ASN A 240 5.17 -13.22 12.36
N GLY A 241 5.12 -12.19 11.52
CA GLY A 241 4.52 -10.90 11.85
C GLY A 241 3.18 -10.67 11.16
N SER A 242 2.31 -9.89 11.80
CA SER A 242 1.13 -9.27 11.19
C SER A 242 1.18 -7.74 11.38
N ASN A 243 0.88 -7.00 10.32
CA ASN A 243 0.79 -5.54 10.31
C ASN A 243 -0.41 -5.08 9.44
N PRO A 244 -1.64 -5.49 9.75
CA PRO A 244 -2.81 -4.89 9.13
C PRO A 244 -2.81 -3.37 9.37
N SER A 245 -3.14 -2.64 8.32
CA SER A 245 -3.12 -1.18 8.33
C SER A 245 -4.27 -0.62 7.53
N LEU A 246 -5.03 0.25 8.17
CA LEU A 246 -6.21 0.90 7.61
C LEU A 246 -5.81 2.22 6.97
N PHE A 247 -6.18 2.39 5.71
CA PHE A 247 -5.99 3.59 4.94
C PHE A 247 -7.37 4.11 4.51
N LEU A 248 -7.69 5.34 4.91
CA LEU A 248 -8.94 6.01 4.55
C LEU A 248 -8.67 7.18 3.60
N SER A 249 -9.63 7.45 2.74
CA SER A 249 -9.59 8.48 1.71
C SER A 249 -10.05 9.84 2.22
N THR A 250 -11.08 9.93 3.07
CA THR A 250 -11.56 11.19 3.65
C THR A 250 -10.46 12.00 4.37
N PRO A 251 -9.61 11.41 5.23
CA PRO A 251 -8.60 12.18 5.96
C PRO A 251 -7.33 12.44 5.14
N ALA A 252 -7.27 12.04 3.87
CA ALA A 252 -6.16 12.34 2.98
C ALA A 252 -6.08 13.84 2.68
N LYS A 253 -4.88 14.41 2.81
CA LYS A 253 -4.60 15.84 2.57
C LYS A 253 -3.57 16.03 1.46
N ASN A 254 -3.41 17.27 1.01
CA ASN A 254 -2.32 17.71 0.13
C ASN A 254 -2.21 16.91 -1.18
N GLY A 255 -3.36 16.56 -1.79
CA GLY A 255 -3.39 15.80 -3.05
C GLY A 255 -3.12 14.30 -2.91
N SER A 256 -2.90 13.79 -1.69
CA SER A 256 -2.85 12.35 -1.43
C SER A 256 -4.21 11.69 -1.73
N LEU A 257 -4.17 10.42 -2.09
CA LEU A 257 -5.34 9.57 -2.31
C LEU A 257 -5.84 8.96 -1.00
N LEU A 258 -4.92 8.58 -0.12
CA LEU A 258 -5.19 7.84 1.10
C LEU A 258 -4.33 8.36 2.25
N LYS A 259 -4.83 8.23 3.48
CA LYS A 259 -4.06 8.42 4.71
C LYS A 259 -4.16 7.16 5.56
N MET A 260 -3.03 6.66 6.05
CA MET A 260 -3.02 5.63 7.08
C MET A 260 -3.58 6.21 8.37
N VAL A 261 -4.60 5.57 8.93
CA VAL A 261 -5.32 6.06 10.11
C VAL A 261 -5.17 5.16 11.33
N GLY A 262 -4.77 3.92 11.10
CA GLY A 262 -4.62 2.91 12.14
C GLY A 262 -3.80 1.72 11.63
N THR A 263 -3.11 1.07 12.54
CA THR A 263 -2.36 -0.16 12.30
C THR A 263 -2.40 -0.99 13.57
N HIS A 264 -2.28 -2.30 13.41
CA HIS A 264 -2.11 -3.22 14.53
C HIS A 264 -0.93 -4.12 14.20
N GLU A 265 -0.03 -4.26 15.17
CA GLU A 265 1.20 -5.02 15.08
C GLU A 265 1.06 -6.23 15.98
N SER A 266 1.33 -7.41 15.43
CA SER A 266 1.44 -8.64 16.21
C SER A 266 2.50 -9.56 15.63
N VAL A 267 2.98 -10.49 16.43
CA VAL A 267 3.85 -11.61 16.06
C VAL A 267 3.20 -12.93 16.45
N GLY A 268 3.67 -14.03 15.85
CA GLY A 268 2.98 -15.31 15.87
C GLY A 268 2.76 -15.88 17.27
N CYS A 269 1.52 -16.32 17.52
CA CYS A 269 1.16 -17.25 18.60
C CYS A 269 1.29 -18.70 18.10
#